data_AF-A0A497I663-F1
#
_entry.id   AF-A0A497I663-F1
#
_cell.length_a   1.000
_cell.length_b   1.000
_cell.length_c   1.000
_cell.angle_alpha   90.00
_cell.angle_beta   90.00
_cell.angle_gamma   90.00
#
_symmetry.space_group_name_H-M   'P 1'
#
loop_
_entity.id
_entity.type
_entity.pdbx_description
1 polymer ?
#
loop_
_entity_poly.entity_id
_entity_poly.type
_entity_poly.pdbx_seq_one_letter_code
_entity_poly.pdbx_strand_id
1 'polypeptide(L)'
;MLFGKKEETGAVPVNMIIQLRQKGLSNEDIIRYLKSKGYSIESIRDAIAQADIKQQSVGAPASIPTPPPVPGATPDIEDEKIEKIERILEQIIDEKWKGVETRIREIEVMKSKVEARITVVEQKIRDIEARLDSFDKALMSRMEEYSQTMQDVNAEVKALEKVMGKLVPAMNENISELRDIVKKLKR
;
A
#
# COMPACT_ATOMS: atom_id res chain seq x y z
N MET A 1 38.67 23.01 5.35
CA MET A 1 37.95 23.74 6.41
C MET A 1 36.93 24.66 5.74
N LEU A 2 35.67 24.61 6.18
CA LEU A 2 34.83 25.75 6.58
C LEU A 2 33.34 25.58 6.23
N PHE A 3 32.63 25.03 7.23
CA PHE A 3 31.30 25.38 7.75
C PHE A 3 30.04 25.21 6.89
N GLY A 4 29.17 24.31 7.39
CA GLY A 4 27.74 24.30 7.10
C GLY A 4 27.02 25.56 7.59
N LYS A 5 26.01 25.97 6.82
CA LYS A 5 25.03 26.97 7.24
C LYS A 5 23.71 26.25 7.50
N LYS A 6 23.29 26.31 8.77
CA LYS A 6 21.92 26.04 9.23
C LYS A 6 20.94 26.73 8.28
N GLU A 7 19.98 25.98 7.74
CA GLU A 7 18.75 26.58 7.23
C GLU A 7 18.00 27.19 8.42
N GLU A 8 18.04 28.51 8.52
CA GLU A 8 17.25 29.29 9.46
C GLU A 8 15.78 29.23 9.03
N THR A 9 15.07 28.19 9.45
CA THR A 9 13.60 28.22 9.50
C THR A 9 13.19 29.20 10.60
N GLY A 10 13.06 30.48 10.27
CA GLY A 10 12.67 31.46 11.29
C GLY A 10 12.41 32.90 10.85
N ALA A 11 12.89 33.34 9.69
CA ALA A 11 12.70 34.72 9.26
C ALA A 11 12.21 34.80 7.81
N VAL A 12 11.14 35.57 7.57
CA VAL A 12 10.73 35.90 6.21
C VAL A 12 11.78 36.82 5.59
N PRO A 13 12.32 36.51 4.41
CA PRO A 13 13.21 37.43 3.72
C PRO A 13 12.46 38.71 3.33
N VAL A 14 12.91 39.85 3.86
CA VAL A 14 12.35 41.19 3.55
C VAL A 14 12.24 41.44 2.04
N ASN A 15 13.21 40.95 1.26
CA ASN A 15 13.21 41.07 -0.20
C ASN A 15 12.02 40.35 -0.87
N MET A 16 11.50 39.27 -0.27
CA MET A 16 10.35 38.53 -0.78
C MET A 16 9.06 39.36 -0.66
N ILE A 17 8.89 40.06 0.46
CA ILE A 17 7.75 40.96 0.68
C ILE A 17 7.79 42.12 -0.31
N ILE A 18 8.97 42.72 -0.51
CA ILE A 18 9.16 43.81 -1.49
C ILE A 18 8.77 43.33 -2.90
N GLN A 19 9.17 42.12 -3.31
CA GLN A 19 8.79 41.56 -4.61
C GLN A 19 7.29 41.30 -4.74
N LEU A 20 6.65 40.76 -3.69
CA LEU A 20 5.21 40.51 -3.71
C LEU A 20 4.42 41.82 -3.77
N ARG A 21 4.89 42.86 -3.08
CA ARG A 21 4.31 44.20 -3.17
C ARG A 21 4.50 44.84 -4.54
N GLN A 22 5.66 44.67 -5.18
CA GLN A 22 5.89 45.11 -6.56
C GLN A 22 4.95 44.43 -7.57
N LYS A 23 4.46 43.23 -7.26
CA LYS A 23 3.41 42.53 -8.03
C LYS A 23 1.99 43.05 -7.75
N GLY A 24 1.86 44.09 -6.93
CA GLY A 24 0.57 44.70 -6.57
C GLY A 24 -0.23 43.92 -5.51
N LEU A 25 0.37 42.93 -4.84
CA LEU A 25 -0.32 42.22 -3.75
C LEU A 25 -0.43 43.12 -2.52
N SER A 26 -1.59 43.08 -1.88
CA SER A 26 -1.80 43.78 -0.61
C SER A 26 -1.01 43.11 0.52
N ASN A 27 -0.72 43.85 1.59
CA ASN A 27 -0.06 43.29 2.76
C ASN A 27 -0.85 42.09 3.35
N GLU A 28 -2.18 42.12 3.27
CA GLU A 28 -3.06 41.01 3.69
C GLU A 28 -2.91 39.75 2.82
N ASP A 29 -2.75 39.92 1.50
CA ASP A 29 -2.49 38.80 0.58
C ASP A 29 -1.10 38.21 0.80
N ILE A 30 -0.11 39.06 1.09
CA ILE A 30 1.27 38.67 1.38
C ILE A 30 1.31 37.83 2.66
N ILE A 31 0.60 38.24 3.72
CA ILE A 31 0.52 37.50 4.98
C ILE A 31 -0.11 36.12 4.74
N ARG A 32 -1.22 36.04 4.00
CA ARG A 32 -1.85 34.74 3.66
C ARG A 32 -0.91 33.84 2.85
N TYR A 33 -0.23 34.40 1.86
CA TYR A 33 0.72 33.66 1.02
C TYR A 33 1.90 33.13 1.82
N LEU A 34 2.52 33.95 2.66
CA LEU A 34 3.66 33.55 3.48
C LEU A 34 3.25 32.58 4.61
N LYS A 35 2.08 32.76 5.20
CA LYS A 35 1.53 31.81 6.16
C LYS A 35 1.27 30.44 5.54
N SER A 36 0.75 30.40 4.31
CA SER A 36 0.57 29.13 3.57
C SER A 36 1.89 28.40 3.27
N LYS A 37 3.00 29.13 3.28
CA LYS A 37 4.36 28.61 3.13
C LYS A 37 5.03 28.23 4.46
N GLY A 38 4.33 28.36 5.58
CA GLY A 38 4.82 27.93 6.90
C GLY A 38 5.63 28.98 7.66
N TYR A 39 5.63 30.26 7.25
CA TYR A 39 6.28 31.33 8.01
C TYR A 39 5.43 31.76 9.21
N SER A 40 6.07 32.11 10.33
CA SER A 40 5.39 32.58 11.54
C SER A 40 4.89 34.03 11.36
N ILE A 41 3.78 34.36 12.00
CA ILE A 41 3.15 35.69 11.87
C ILE A 41 4.06 36.80 12.39
N GLU A 42 4.80 36.53 13.48
CA GLU A 42 5.79 37.45 14.03
C GLU A 42 6.89 37.75 13.01
N SER A 43 7.44 36.72 12.36
CA SER A 43 8.47 36.88 11.34
C SER A 43 7.97 37.62 10.10
N ILE A 44 6.70 37.45 9.75
CA ILE A 44 6.05 38.18 8.65
C ILE A 44 5.88 39.65 9.03
N ARG A 45 5.41 39.96 10.24
CA ARG A 45 5.21 41.32 10.74
C ARG A 45 6.52 42.10 10.78
N ASP A 46 7.55 41.52 11.36
CA ASP A 46 8.87 42.13 11.45
C ASP A 46 9.45 42.39 10.07
N ALA A 47 9.28 41.45 9.14
CA ALA A 47 9.79 41.58 7.79
C ALA A 47 8.98 42.59 6.93
N ILE A 48 7.67 42.78 7.19
CA ILE A 48 6.86 43.82 6.54
C ILE A 48 7.28 45.20 7.05
N ALA A 49 7.43 45.37 8.37
CA ALA A 49 7.89 46.62 8.96
C ALA A 49 9.29 47.00 8.46
N GLN A 50 10.20 46.03 8.34
CA GLN A 50 11.53 46.25 7.75
C GLN A 50 11.47 46.55 6.24
N ALA A 51 10.54 45.94 5.51
CA ALA A 51 10.33 46.21 4.08
C ALA A 51 9.84 47.64 3.84
N ASP A 52 8.94 48.15 4.69
CA ASP A 52 8.44 49.53 4.63
C ASP A 52 9.57 50.54 4.81
N ILE A 53 10.41 50.34 5.84
CA ILE A 53 11.57 51.21 6.11
C ILE A 53 12.55 51.20 4.92
N LYS A 54 12.83 50.02 4.36
CA LYS A 54 13.78 49.85 3.24
C LYS A 54 13.26 50.39 1.91
N GLN A 55 11.95 50.33 1.69
CA GLN A 55 11.29 50.89 0.51
C GLN A 55 11.18 52.43 0.60
N GLN A 56 11.13 52.97 1.81
CA GLN A 56 11.13 54.41 2.06
C GLN A 56 12.55 55.02 2.05
N SER A 57 13.60 54.20 2.25
CA SER A 57 14.99 54.65 2.31
C SER A 57 15.71 54.81 0.97
N VAL A 58 15.02 54.75 -0.18
CA VAL A 58 15.64 54.90 -1.52
C VAL A 58 15.77 56.36 -1.98
N GLY A 59 15.55 57.35 -1.09
CA GLY A 59 15.75 58.77 -1.39
C GLY A 59 16.32 59.55 -0.21
N ALA A 60 17.64 59.78 -0.25
CA ALA A 60 18.42 60.77 0.49
C ALA A 60 18.53 60.68 2.04
N PRO A 61 19.71 61.02 2.62
CA PRO A 61 19.89 61.09 4.06
C PRO A 61 19.44 62.47 4.57
N ALA A 62 18.68 62.51 5.67
CA ALA A 62 18.76 63.48 6.75
C ALA A 62 17.42 63.66 7.49
N SER A 63 17.55 63.71 8.81
CA SER A 63 16.73 64.48 9.74
C SER A 63 15.28 64.05 9.94
N ILE A 64 15.05 63.48 11.12
CA ILE A 64 13.75 63.27 11.75
C ILE A 64 13.11 64.64 12.05
N PRO A 65 11.85 64.86 11.65
CA PRO A 65 10.89 65.49 12.54
C PRO A 65 9.78 64.48 12.82
N THR A 66 9.72 64.03 14.07
CA THR A 66 8.55 63.33 14.62
C THR A 66 7.32 64.25 14.52
N PRO A 67 6.22 63.82 13.88
CA PRO A 67 4.96 64.54 13.99
C PRO A 67 4.43 64.40 15.43
N PRO A 68 3.72 65.42 15.96
CA PRO A 68 3.12 65.38 17.29
C PRO A 68 2.07 64.27 17.38
N PRO A 69 1.93 63.61 18.54
CA PRO A 69 0.94 62.55 18.73
C PRO A 69 -0.45 63.17 18.72
N VAL A 70 -1.28 62.74 17.77
CA VAL A 70 -2.72 63.02 17.76
C VAL A 70 -3.36 62.09 18.80
N PRO A 71 -3.98 62.59 19.89
CA PRO A 71 -4.72 61.76 20.83
C PRO A 71 -6.07 61.39 20.19
N GLY A 72 -6.34 60.10 20.03
CA GLY A 72 -7.68 59.60 19.68
C GLY A 72 -7.84 58.86 18.35
N ALA A 73 -6.82 58.15 17.85
CA ALA A 73 -7.04 57.08 16.88
C ALA A 73 -7.29 55.77 17.62
N THR A 74 -8.55 55.35 17.69
CA THR A 74 -8.99 54.03 18.18
C THR A 74 -8.28 52.91 17.42
N PRO A 75 -7.56 51.98 18.09
CA PRO A 75 -6.98 50.78 17.47
C PRO A 75 -8.00 49.67 17.13
N ASP A 76 -9.29 49.86 17.41
CA ASP A 76 -10.27 48.77 17.48
C ASP A 76 -10.55 48.01 16.16
N ILE A 77 -10.31 48.61 14.99
CA ILE A 77 -10.74 48.00 13.71
C ILE A 77 -9.79 46.88 13.23
N GLU A 78 -8.51 46.93 13.59
CA GLU A 78 -7.53 45.89 13.19
C GLU A 78 -7.54 44.69 14.13
N ASP A 79 -7.69 44.94 15.44
CA ASP A 79 -7.76 43.87 16.45
C ASP A 79 -9.03 43.02 16.28
N GLU A 80 -10.19 43.63 15.99
CA GLU A 80 -11.45 42.91 15.77
C GLU A 80 -11.40 41.97 14.54
N LYS A 81 -10.66 42.36 13.49
CA LYS A 81 -10.44 41.53 12.30
C LYS A 81 -9.52 40.35 12.58
N ILE A 82 -8.50 40.54 13.41
CA ILE A 82 -7.57 39.49 13.82
C ILE A 82 -8.30 38.45 14.68
N GLU A 83 -9.11 38.88 15.66
CA GLU A 83 -9.92 37.96 16.46
C GLU A 83 -10.90 37.15 15.61
N LYS A 84 -11.47 37.75 14.57
CA LYS A 84 -12.36 37.04 13.64
C LYS A 84 -11.60 35.98 12.84
N ILE A 85 -10.37 36.28 12.42
CA ILE A 85 -9.49 35.32 11.74
C ILE A 85 -9.09 34.19 12.69
N GLU A 86 -8.76 34.48 13.94
CA GLU A 86 -8.40 33.47 14.95
C GLU A 86 -9.58 32.54 15.25
N ARG A 87 -10.78 33.08 15.45
CA ARG A 87 -12.01 32.27 15.64
C ARG A 87 -12.28 31.33 14.46
N ILE A 88 -12.11 31.82 13.22
CA ILE A 88 -12.27 31.00 12.02
C ILE A 88 -11.17 29.92 11.96
N LEU A 89 -9.93 30.24 12.36
CA LEU A 89 -8.83 29.29 12.36
C LEU A 89 -9.01 28.19 13.40
N GLU A 90 -9.41 28.52 14.63
CA GLU A 90 -9.69 27.53 15.67
C GLU A 90 -10.81 26.57 15.23
N GLN A 91 -11.89 27.12 14.67
CA GLN A 91 -12.98 26.31 14.13
C GLN A 91 -12.51 25.37 13.01
N ILE A 92 -11.68 25.86 12.08
CA ILE A 92 -11.12 25.04 11.00
C ILE A 92 -10.16 23.98 11.55
N ILE A 93 -9.31 24.31 12.54
CA ILE A 93 -8.39 23.37 13.16
C ILE A 93 -9.17 22.26 13.86
N ASP A 94 -10.19 22.59 14.65
CA ASP A 94 -11.05 21.62 15.32
C ASP A 94 -11.78 20.72 14.33
N GLU A 95 -12.32 21.28 13.26
CA GLU A 95 -13.00 20.52 12.20
C GLU A 95 -12.04 19.54 11.51
N LYS A 96 -10.83 20.00 11.17
CA LYS A 96 -9.80 19.15 10.56
C LYS A 96 -9.29 18.09 11.55
N TRP A 97 -9.12 18.43 12.82
CA TRP A 97 -8.65 17.52 13.86
C TRP A 97 -9.67 16.40 14.11
N LYS A 98 -10.97 16.74 14.22
CA LYS A 98 -12.04 15.75 14.28
C LYS A 98 -12.06 14.82 13.07
N GLY A 99 -11.80 15.36 11.89
CA GLY A 99 -11.67 14.57 10.66
C GLY A 99 -10.48 13.59 10.70
N VAL A 100 -9.33 14.02 11.25
CA VAL A 100 -8.16 13.15 11.46
C VAL A 100 -8.47 12.05 12.47
N GLU A 101 -9.05 12.41 13.62
CA GLU A 101 -9.41 11.47 14.68
C GLU A 101 -10.36 10.38 14.16
N THR A 102 -11.36 10.77 13.36
CA THR A 102 -12.30 9.82 12.75
C THR A 102 -11.58 8.85 11.82
N ARG A 103 -10.69 9.34 10.94
CA ARG A 103 -9.90 8.47 10.05
C ARG A 103 -8.97 7.52 10.80
N ILE A 104 -8.39 7.95 11.92
CA ILE A 104 -7.56 7.07 12.77
C ILE A 104 -8.39 5.93 13.35
N ARG A 105 -9.61 6.22 13.84
CA ARG A 105 -10.52 5.19 14.34
C ARG A 105 -10.95 4.21 13.24
N GLU A 106 -11.19 4.71 12.03
CA GLU A 106 -11.46 3.84 10.86
C GLU A 106 -10.28 2.93 10.55
N ILE A 107 -9.04 3.43 10.64
CA ILE A 107 -7.82 2.63 10.47
C ILE A 107 -7.71 1.55 11.54
N GLU A 108 -8.05 1.84 12.78
CA GLU A 108 -8.05 0.86 13.86
C GLU A 108 -9.05 -0.28 13.59
N VAL A 109 -10.26 0.06 13.15
CA VAL A 109 -11.26 -0.94 12.73
C VAL A 109 -10.77 -1.76 11.54
N MET A 110 -10.15 -1.12 10.54
CA MET A 110 -9.56 -1.84 9.40
C MET A 110 -8.43 -2.78 9.85
N LYS A 111 -7.56 -2.34 10.75
CA LYS A 111 -6.50 -3.15 11.34
C LYS A 111 -7.07 -4.39 12.00
N SER A 112 -8.09 -4.26 12.86
CA SER A 112 -8.73 -5.41 13.51
C SER A 112 -9.36 -6.38 12.51
N LYS A 113 -10.00 -5.87 11.43
CA LYS A 113 -10.54 -6.72 10.36
C LYS A 113 -9.45 -7.48 9.60
N VAL A 114 -8.31 -6.82 9.34
CA VAL A 114 -7.16 -7.45 8.67
C VAL A 114 -6.55 -8.53 9.56
N GLU A 115 -6.36 -8.25 10.85
CA GLU A 115 -5.86 -9.23 11.84
C GLU A 115 -6.76 -10.47 11.89
N ALA A 116 -8.09 -10.28 11.98
CA ALA A 116 -9.04 -11.38 11.94
C ALA A 116 -8.95 -12.21 10.64
N ARG A 117 -8.81 -11.54 9.48
CA ARG A 117 -8.64 -12.23 8.19
C ARG A 117 -7.34 -13.01 8.13
N ILE A 118 -6.24 -12.48 8.68
CA ILE A 118 -4.95 -13.18 8.76
C ILE A 118 -5.11 -14.46 9.58
N THR A 119 -5.72 -14.38 10.76
CA THR A 119 -5.96 -15.58 11.60
C THR A 119 -6.78 -16.64 10.86
N VAL A 120 -7.79 -16.25 10.10
CA VAL A 120 -8.58 -17.18 9.28
C VAL A 120 -7.75 -17.79 8.15
N VAL A 121 -6.89 -17.02 7.49
CA VAL A 121 -5.99 -17.52 6.44
C VAL A 121 -4.98 -18.52 7.02
N GLU A 122 -4.37 -18.21 8.15
CA GLU A 122 -3.46 -19.11 8.86
C GLU A 122 -4.13 -20.43 9.22
N GLN A 123 -5.38 -20.39 9.68
CA GLN A 123 -6.14 -21.61 9.96
C GLN A 123 -6.40 -22.43 8.69
N LYS A 124 -6.81 -21.78 7.60
CA LYS A 124 -7.03 -22.47 6.32
C LYS A 124 -5.76 -23.09 5.75
N ILE A 125 -4.61 -22.46 5.95
CA ILE A 125 -3.31 -23.02 5.54
C ILE A 125 -3.03 -24.31 6.32
N ARG A 126 -3.19 -24.29 7.65
CA ARG A 126 -3.04 -25.50 8.49
C ARG A 126 -4.01 -26.61 8.09
N ASP A 127 -5.26 -26.25 7.77
CA ASP A 127 -6.25 -27.22 7.31
C ASP A 127 -5.88 -27.83 5.95
N ILE A 128 -5.27 -27.04 5.04
CA ILE A 128 -4.77 -27.49 3.74
C ILE A 128 -3.58 -28.43 3.93
N GLU A 129 -2.63 -28.08 4.80
CA GLU A 129 -1.49 -28.93 5.15
C GLU A 129 -1.96 -30.30 5.65
N ALA A 130 -2.92 -30.33 6.59
CA ALA A 130 -3.49 -31.58 7.09
C ALA A 130 -4.20 -32.41 6.00
N ARG A 131 -4.89 -31.74 5.07
CA ARG A 131 -5.54 -32.41 3.93
C ARG A 131 -4.52 -32.97 2.96
N LEU A 132 -3.44 -32.24 2.67
CA LEU A 132 -2.35 -32.72 1.82
C LEU A 132 -1.68 -33.95 2.42
N ASP A 133 -1.37 -33.93 3.72
CA ASP A 133 -0.81 -35.10 4.42
C ASP A 133 -1.74 -36.32 4.32
N SER A 134 -3.06 -36.11 4.44
CA SER A 134 -4.04 -37.20 4.29
C SER A 134 -4.13 -37.71 2.86
N PHE A 135 -4.01 -36.81 1.88
CA PHE A 135 -4.03 -37.13 0.47
C PHE A 135 -2.79 -37.92 0.07
N ASP A 136 -1.61 -37.51 0.52
CA ASP A 136 -0.35 -38.21 0.25
C ASP A 136 -0.38 -39.64 0.81
N LYS A 137 -0.91 -39.83 2.03
CA LYS A 137 -1.11 -41.17 2.60
C LYS A 137 -2.08 -42.01 1.77
N ALA A 138 -3.21 -41.44 1.36
CA ALA A 138 -4.18 -42.14 0.53
C ALA A 138 -3.62 -42.50 -0.85
N LEU A 139 -2.81 -41.62 -1.44
CA LEU A 139 -2.14 -41.83 -2.71
C LEU A 139 -1.12 -42.96 -2.61
N MET A 140 -0.30 -43.00 -1.56
CA MET A 140 0.65 -44.08 -1.32
C MET A 140 -0.06 -45.43 -1.16
N SER A 141 -1.12 -45.49 -0.35
CA SER A 141 -1.94 -46.71 -0.19
C SER A 141 -2.50 -47.21 -1.53
N ARG A 142 -3.07 -46.31 -2.34
CA ARG A 142 -3.57 -46.68 -3.67
C ARG A 142 -2.46 -47.13 -4.61
N MET A 143 -1.27 -46.53 -4.52
CA MET A 143 -0.15 -46.91 -5.36
C MET A 143 0.39 -48.30 -4.99
N GLU A 144 0.40 -48.64 -3.70
CA GLU A 144 0.72 -49.99 -3.20
C GLU A 144 -0.32 -51.01 -3.68
N GLU A 145 -1.62 -50.72 -3.51
CA GLU A 145 -2.72 -51.57 -4.00
C GLU A 145 -2.64 -51.78 -5.52
N TYR A 146 -2.34 -50.72 -6.27
CA TYR A 146 -2.18 -50.80 -7.73
C TYR A 146 -0.96 -51.63 -8.12
N SER A 147 0.17 -51.45 -7.44
CA SER A 147 1.38 -52.24 -7.65
C SER A 147 1.10 -53.74 -7.41
N GLN A 148 0.41 -54.07 -6.32
CA GLN A 148 0.02 -55.44 -6.02
C GLN A 148 -0.91 -56.03 -7.09
N THR A 149 -1.95 -55.28 -7.46
CA THR A 149 -2.89 -55.70 -8.52
C THR A 149 -2.15 -55.96 -9.83
N MET A 150 -1.19 -55.11 -10.20
CA MET A 150 -0.42 -55.28 -11.42
C MET A 150 0.52 -56.51 -11.35
N GLN A 151 1.06 -56.83 -10.17
CA GLN A 151 1.82 -58.06 -9.97
C GLN A 151 0.93 -59.30 -10.15
N ASP A 152 -0.26 -59.27 -9.58
CA ASP A 152 -1.23 -60.37 -9.69
C ASP A 152 -1.67 -60.56 -11.15
N VAL A 153 -2.00 -59.47 -11.86
CA VAL A 153 -2.31 -59.48 -13.30
C VAL A 153 -1.14 -60.03 -14.11
N ASN A 154 0.10 -59.66 -13.80
CA ASN A 154 1.27 -60.21 -14.49
C ASN A 154 1.43 -61.72 -14.26
N ALA A 155 1.10 -62.22 -13.07
CA ALA A 155 1.10 -63.65 -12.78
C ALA A 155 0.01 -64.40 -13.55
N GLU A 156 -1.21 -63.85 -13.59
CA GLU A 156 -2.34 -64.40 -14.36
C GLU A 156 -2.03 -64.42 -15.86
N VAL A 157 -1.48 -63.33 -16.40
CA VAL A 157 -1.09 -63.23 -17.82
C VAL A 157 -0.04 -64.28 -18.16
N LYS A 158 0.96 -64.51 -17.30
CA LYS A 158 1.95 -65.59 -17.50
C LYS A 158 1.33 -66.98 -17.45
N ALA A 159 0.36 -67.20 -16.55
CA ALA A 159 -0.36 -68.46 -16.49
C ALA A 159 -1.16 -68.69 -17.79
N LEU A 160 -1.82 -67.63 -18.28
CA LEU A 160 -2.57 -67.66 -19.52
C LEU A 160 -1.67 -67.87 -20.75
N GLU A 161 -0.50 -67.23 -20.78
CA GLU A 161 0.54 -67.46 -21.80
C GLU A 161 0.97 -68.92 -21.81
N LYS A 162 1.21 -69.52 -20.64
CA LYS A 162 1.56 -70.94 -20.52
C LYS A 162 0.43 -71.86 -20.96
N VAL A 163 -0.82 -71.54 -20.65
CA VAL A 163 -1.99 -72.29 -21.11
C VAL A 163 -2.13 -72.19 -22.62
N MET A 164 -2.04 -70.99 -23.20
CA MET A 164 -2.05 -70.79 -24.65
C MET A 164 -0.91 -71.53 -25.35
N GLY A 165 0.30 -71.47 -24.78
CA GLY A 165 1.47 -72.18 -25.29
C GLY A 165 1.29 -73.71 -25.31
N LYS A 166 0.45 -74.27 -24.43
CA LYS A 166 0.06 -75.69 -24.46
C LYS A 166 -1.13 -75.96 -25.39
N LEU A 167 -2.07 -75.03 -25.48
CA LEU A 167 -3.28 -75.16 -26.28
C LEU A 167 -2.97 -75.21 -27.77
N VAL A 168 -2.08 -74.33 -28.25
CA VAL A 168 -1.73 -74.26 -29.69
C VAL A 168 -1.17 -75.60 -30.21
N PRO A 169 -0.17 -76.24 -29.57
CA PRO A 169 0.30 -77.57 -29.95
C PRO A 169 -0.79 -78.65 -29.85
N ALA A 170 -1.56 -78.69 -28.75
CA ALA A 170 -2.60 -79.70 -28.56
C ALA A 170 -3.70 -79.61 -29.62
N MET A 171 -4.10 -78.39 -30.00
CA MET A 171 -5.03 -78.18 -31.11
C MET A 171 -4.42 -78.67 -32.43
N ASN A 172 -3.14 -78.42 -32.70
CA ASN A 172 -2.47 -78.88 -33.92
C ASN A 172 -2.34 -80.41 -33.98
N GLU A 173 -1.97 -81.07 -32.88
CA GLU A 173 -1.96 -82.53 -32.75
C GLU A 173 -3.37 -83.11 -32.98
N ASN A 174 -4.37 -82.60 -32.28
CA ASN A 174 -5.77 -83.05 -32.42
C ASN A 174 -6.29 -82.87 -33.85
N ILE A 175 -5.99 -81.74 -34.51
CA ILE A 175 -6.35 -81.51 -35.91
C ILE A 175 -5.63 -82.50 -36.84
N SER A 176 -4.34 -82.80 -36.58
CA SER A 176 -3.60 -83.79 -37.37
C SER A 176 -4.16 -85.20 -37.20
N GLU A 177 -4.48 -85.61 -35.97
CA GLU A 177 -5.10 -86.91 -35.67
C GLU A 177 -6.47 -87.05 -36.34
N LEU A 178 -7.33 -86.02 -36.24
CA LEU A 178 -8.62 -85.98 -36.94
C LEU A 178 -8.45 -86.10 -38.45
N ARG A 179 -7.48 -85.38 -39.02
CA ARG A 179 -7.15 -85.47 -40.45
C ARG A 179 -6.75 -86.90 -40.85
N ASP A 180 -5.97 -87.58 -40.01
CA ASP A 180 -5.50 -88.94 -40.28
C ASP A 180 -6.61 -89.98 -40.10
N ILE A 181 -7.52 -89.80 -39.13
CA ILE A 181 -8.74 -90.63 -38.97
C ILE A 181 -9.62 -90.49 -40.21
N VAL A 182 -9.88 -89.26 -40.69
CA VAL A 182 -10.68 -89.02 -41.90
C VAL A 182 -10.01 -89.66 -43.14
N LYS A 183 -8.68 -89.60 -43.26
CA LYS A 183 -7.96 -90.29 -44.34
C LYS A 183 -8.12 -91.81 -44.29
N LYS A 184 -8.06 -92.41 -43.11
CA LYS A 184 -8.28 -93.85 -42.93
C LYS A 184 -9.70 -94.26 -43.29
N LEU A 185 -10.70 -93.44 -42.93
CA LEU A 185 -12.11 -93.70 -43.21
C LEU A 185 -12.48 -93.54 -44.71
N LYS A 186 -11.70 -92.75 -45.45
CA LYS A 186 -11.87 -92.54 -46.90
C LYS A 186 -11.21 -93.62 -47.78
N ARG A 187 -10.47 -94.57 -47.20
CA ARG A 187 -9.97 -95.77 -47.87
C ARG A 187 -10.93 -96.92 -47.69
#